data_AF-A0A1Q7H3H6-F1
#
_entry.id   AF-A0A1Q7H3H6-F1
#
_cell.length_a   1.000
_cell.length_b   1.000
_cell.length_c   1.000
_cell.angle_alpha   90.00
_cell.angle_beta   90.00
_cell.angle_gamma   90.00
#
_symmetry.space_group_name_H-M   'P 1'
#
loop_
_entity.id
_entity.type
_entity.pdbx_description
1 polymer ?
#
loop_
_entity_poly.entity_id
_entity_poly.type
_entity_poly.pdbx_seq_one_letter_code
_entity_poly.pdbx_strand_id
1 'polypeptide(L)'
;MIVMIVVLAAGVAAIAYARWTRAVADADAALADGRFEQALASYAEAEARFDRSAAAKQLFASDYRRVMANQLWVLHRLERYDETIDVATRAPEDALPHFWSGVAFFEKGRAEEKPDPRLGWFNRAEEEFRRAVEATPADWDTKFDFELVTRLVAELRKQPQTPPKQLMQLLRPQPKPGAKPVKRVG
;
A
#
# COMPACT_ATOMS: atom_id res chain seq x y z
N MET A 1 30.66 39.91 -10.95
CA MET A 1 30.61 38.81 -11.94
C MET A 1 30.18 37.48 -11.31
N ILE A 2 30.84 37.02 -10.24
CA ILE A 2 30.52 35.75 -9.54
C ILE A 2 29.05 35.69 -9.06
N VAL A 3 28.55 36.75 -8.42
CA VAL A 3 27.16 36.81 -7.93
C VAL A 3 26.13 36.61 -9.06
N MET A 4 26.34 37.25 -10.21
CA MET A 4 25.44 37.14 -11.36
C MET A 4 25.45 35.73 -11.96
N ILE A 5 26.63 35.08 -12.01
CA ILE A 5 26.77 33.69 -12.47
C ILE A 5 26.04 32.73 -11.52
N VAL A 6 26.18 32.93 -10.21
CA VAL A 6 25.49 32.10 -9.20
C VAL A 6 23.97 32.26 -9.30
N VAL A 7 23.46 33.49 -9.44
CA VAL A 7 22.02 33.75 -9.59
C VAL A 7 21.47 33.10 -10.87
N LEU A 8 22.19 33.22 -11.99
CA LEU A 8 21.77 32.61 -13.25
C LEU A 8 21.78 31.08 -13.17
N ALA A 9 22.83 30.49 -12.58
CA ALA A 9 22.91 29.04 -12.37
C ALA A 9 21.77 28.54 -11.47
N ALA A 10 21.45 29.26 -10.39
CA ALA A 10 20.34 28.92 -9.51
C ALA A 10 18.99 29.00 -10.24
N GLY A 11 18.77 30.02 -11.07
CA GLY A 11 17.54 30.15 -11.87
C GLY A 11 17.37 29.01 -12.88
N VAL A 12 18.45 28.63 -13.59
CA VAL A 12 18.42 27.50 -14.52
C VAL A 12 18.14 26.19 -13.78
N ALA A 13 18.78 25.98 -12.63
CA ALA A 13 18.53 24.80 -11.79
C ALA A 13 17.08 24.73 -11.31
N ALA A 14 16.49 25.86 -10.90
CA ALA A 14 15.08 25.92 -10.47
C ALA A 14 14.11 25.60 -11.62
N ILE A 15 14.34 26.12 -12.82
CA ILE A 15 13.51 25.81 -14.00
C ILE A 15 13.66 24.34 -14.39
N ALA A 16 14.89 23.81 -14.38
CA ALA A 16 15.15 22.41 -14.67
C ALA A 16 14.41 21.51 -13.67
N TYR A 17 14.49 21.82 -12.38
CA TYR A 17 13.78 21.11 -11.32
C TYR A 17 12.26 21.18 -11.50
N ALA A 18 11.69 22.38 -11.72
CA ALA A 18 10.25 22.54 -11.93
C ALA A 18 9.73 21.75 -13.12
N ARG A 19 10.48 21.69 -14.23
CA ARG A 19 10.12 20.85 -15.39
C ARG A 19 10.23 19.36 -15.07
N TRP A 20 11.24 18.99 -14.29
CA TRP A 20 11.48 17.60 -13.90
C TRP A 20 10.41 17.08 -12.91
N THR A 21 9.92 17.92 -12.00
CA THR A 21 8.88 17.56 -11.02
C THR A 21 7.45 17.81 -11.50
N ARG A 22 7.25 18.37 -12.70
CA ARG A 22 5.93 18.65 -13.26
C ARG A 22 4.98 17.45 -13.23
N ALA A 23 5.48 16.26 -13.57
CA ALA A 23 4.66 15.04 -13.54
C ALA A 23 4.13 14.71 -12.12
N VAL A 24 4.88 15.03 -11.08
CA VAL A 24 4.44 14.88 -9.68
C VAL A 24 3.32 15.88 -9.37
N ALA A 25 3.49 17.15 -9.77
CA ALA A 25 2.46 18.17 -9.56
C ALA A 25 1.17 17.86 -10.33
N ASP A 26 1.28 17.38 -11.57
CA ASP A 26 0.13 16.95 -12.38
C ASP A 26 -0.57 15.73 -11.73
N ALA A 27 0.21 14.80 -11.15
CA ALA A 27 -0.32 13.65 -10.42
C ALA A 27 -1.05 14.06 -9.14
N ASP A 28 -0.45 14.96 -8.33
CA ASP A 28 -1.04 15.49 -7.10
C ASP A 28 -2.36 16.22 -7.40
N ALA A 29 -2.40 17.03 -8.47
CA ALA A 29 -3.62 17.71 -8.90
C ALA A 29 -4.71 16.74 -9.36
N ALA A 30 -4.35 15.74 -10.19
CA ALA A 30 -5.29 14.71 -10.61
C ALA A 30 -5.81 13.88 -9.43
N LEU A 31 -4.95 13.57 -8.46
CA LEU A 31 -5.30 12.86 -7.23
C LEU A 31 -6.30 13.68 -6.39
N ALA A 32 -6.04 14.97 -6.20
CA ALA A 32 -6.94 15.87 -5.47
C ALA A 32 -8.32 15.99 -6.12
N ASP A 33 -8.40 15.93 -7.45
CA ASP A 33 -9.64 15.94 -8.22
C ASP A 33 -10.33 14.55 -8.31
N GLY A 34 -9.77 13.51 -7.69
CA GLY A 34 -10.28 12.14 -7.76
C GLY A 34 -10.10 11.47 -9.13
N ARG A 35 -9.28 12.03 -10.03
CA ARG A 35 -8.94 11.48 -11.35
C ARG A 35 -7.84 10.43 -11.22
N PHE A 36 -8.16 9.31 -10.56
CA PHE A 36 -7.18 8.29 -10.15
C PHE A 36 -6.36 7.69 -11.28
N GLU A 37 -6.97 7.36 -12.43
CA GLU A 37 -6.22 6.82 -13.59
C GLU A 37 -5.19 7.81 -14.13
N GLN A 38 -5.55 9.10 -14.16
CA GLN A 38 -4.63 10.14 -14.59
C GLN A 38 -3.52 10.37 -13.57
N ALA A 39 -3.86 10.38 -12.28
CA ALA A 39 -2.87 10.48 -11.21
C ALA A 39 -1.86 9.34 -11.30
N LEU A 40 -2.34 8.10 -11.50
CA LEU A 40 -1.50 6.91 -11.65
C LEU A 40 -0.55 7.02 -12.84
N ALA A 41 -1.05 7.44 -14.00
CA ALA A 41 -0.22 7.66 -15.19
C ALA A 41 0.87 8.71 -14.95
N SER A 42 0.53 9.82 -14.30
CA SER A 42 1.49 10.89 -13.97
C SER A 42 2.51 10.47 -12.90
N TYR A 43 2.12 9.68 -11.89
CA TYR A 43 3.06 9.10 -10.94
C TYR A 43 4.02 8.10 -11.60
N ALA A 44 3.53 7.24 -12.50
CA ALA A 44 4.38 6.31 -13.25
C ALA A 44 5.39 7.05 -14.14
N GLU A 45 4.99 8.18 -14.75
CA GLU A 45 5.92 9.03 -15.48
C GLU A 45 6.98 9.64 -14.56
N ALA A 46 6.58 10.15 -13.39
CA ALA A 46 7.51 10.70 -12.41
C ALA A 46 8.51 9.65 -11.93
N GLU A 47 8.03 8.45 -11.60
CA GLU A 47 8.85 7.31 -11.22
C GLU A 47 9.89 6.97 -12.30
N ALA A 48 9.47 6.85 -13.57
CA ALA A 48 10.37 6.58 -14.68
C ALA A 48 11.47 7.65 -14.84
N ARG A 49 11.24 8.89 -14.39
CA ARG A 49 12.27 9.93 -14.36
C ARG A 49 13.26 9.73 -13.22
N PHE A 50 12.81 9.29 -12.04
CA PHE A 50 13.70 8.91 -10.94
C PHE A 50 14.53 7.66 -11.30
N ASP A 51 13.94 6.67 -11.96
CA ASP A 51 14.61 5.43 -12.37
C ASP A 51 15.77 5.63 -13.34
N ARG A 52 15.77 6.72 -14.11
CA ARG A 52 16.87 7.07 -15.03
C ARG A 52 18.16 7.48 -14.31
N SER A 53 18.11 7.82 -13.02
CA SER A 53 19.27 8.31 -12.29
C SER A 53 19.24 7.91 -10.82
N ALA A 54 20.14 7.01 -10.43
CA ALA A 54 20.34 6.65 -9.02
C ALA A 54 20.69 7.87 -8.15
N ALA A 55 21.46 8.83 -8.71
CA ALA A 55 21.76 10.08 -8.02
C ALA A 55 20.51 10.93 -7.78
N ALA A 56 19.56 10.95 -8.72
CA ALA A 56 18.30 11.65 -8.52
C ALA A 56 17.44 10.99 -7.43
N LYS A 57 17.35 9.65 -7.41
CA LYS A 57 16.68 8.93 -6.31
C LYS A 57 17.29 9.25 -4.95
N GLN A 58 18.61 9.36 -4.86
CA GLN A 58 19.29 9.65 -3.59
C GLN A 58 19.12 11.12 -3.17
N LEU A 59 19.34 12.07 -4.08
CA LEU A 59 19.23 13.50 -3.79
C LEU A 59 17.79 13.92 -3.45
N PHE A 60 16.81 13.24 -4.05
CA PHE A 60 15.38 13.55 -3.91
C PHE A 60 14.61 12.36 -3.34
N ALA A 61 15.21 11.63 -2.39
CA ALA A 61 14.64 10.42 -1.80
C ALA A 61 13.24 10.63 -1.21
N SER A 62 12.99 11.80 -0.60
CA SER A 62 11.67 12.13 -0.04
C SER A 62 10.59 12.27 -1.13
N ASP A 63 10.92 12.88 -2.28
CA ASP A 63 9.99 13.01 -3.40
C ASP A 63 9.74 11.66 -4.07
N TYR A 64 10.80 10.88 -4.30
CA TYR A 64 10.66 9.52 -4.84
C TYR A 64 9.78 8.64 -3.94
N ARG A 65 10.04 8.65 -2.63
CA ARG A 65 9.21 7.96 -1.64
C ARG A 65 7.74 8.40 -1.70
N ARG A 66 7.47 9.72 -1.77
CA ARG A 66 6.09 10.25 -1.87
C ARG A 66 5.40 9.74 -3.14
N VAL A 67 6.10 9.76 -4.28
CA VAL A 67 5.58 9.22 -5.55
C VAL A 67 5.21 7.75 -5.40
N MET A 68 6.11 6.92 -4.87
CA MET A 68 5.85 5.48 -4.69
C MET A 68 4.69 5.21 -3.73
N ALA A 69 4.64 5.91 -2.60
CA ALA A 69 3.57 5.77 -1.61
C ALA A 69 2.19 6.15 -2.21
N ASN A 70 2.13 7.26 -2.95
CA ASN A 70 0.89 7.69 -3.60
C ASN A 70 0.49 6.73 -4.73
N GLN A 71 1.45 6.19 -5.48
CA GLN A 71 1.17 5.20 -6.51
C GLN A 71 0.55 3.92 -5.93
N LEU A 72 1.11 3.38 -4.83
CA LEU A 72 0.56 2.23 -4.12
C LEU A 72 -0.85 2.50 -3.60
N TRP A 73 -1.07 3.67 -3.00
CA TRP A 73 -2.39 4.08 -2.52
C TRP A 73 -3.42 4.18 -3.67
N VAL A 74 -3.05 4.81 -4.80
CA VAL A 74 -3.95 4.95 -5.96
C VAL A 74 -4.27 3.59 -6.58
N LEU A 75 -3.28 2.71 -6.72
CA LEU A 75 -3.49 1.36 -7.23
C LEU A 75 -4.45 0.56 -6.35
N HIS A 76 -4.27 0.63 -5.03
CA HIS A 76 -5.21 0.03 -4.09
C HIS A 76 -6.62 0.61 -4.25
N ARG A 77 -6.74 1.94 -4.37
CA ARG A 77 -8.04 2.62 -4.53
C ARG A 77 -8.79 2.20 -5.80
N LEU A 78 -8.05 1.85 -6.85
CA LEU A 78 -8.54 1.33 -8.13
C LEU A 78 -8.75 -0.20 -8.12
N GLU A 79 -8.52 -0.88 -6.99
CA GLU A 79 -8.58 -2.33 -6.85
C GLU A 79 -7.61 -3.09 -7.80
N ARG A 80 -6.54 -2.42 -8.25
CA ARG A 80 -5.50 -2.99 -9.12
C ARG A 80 -4.45 -3.70 -8.27
N TYR A 81 -4.87 -4.76 -7.59
CA TYR A 81 -4.07 -5.43 -6.57
C TYR A 81 -2.81 -6.12 -7.11
N ASP A 82 -2.87 -6.70 -8.32
CA ASP A 82 -1.69 -7.28 -8.97
C ASP A 82 -0.60 -6.23 -9.19
N GLU A 83 -0.98 -5.07 -9.73
CA GLU A 83 -0.05 -3.97 -9.93
C GLU A 83 0.43 -3.35 -8.61
N THR A 84 -0.42 -3.33 -7.57
CA THR A 84 0.00 -2.90 -6.23
C THR A 84 1.16 -3.76 -5.72
N ILE A 85 1.05 -5.09 -5.88
CA ILE A 85 2.10 -6.05 -5.50
C ILE A 85 3.37 -5.80 -6.34
N ASP A 86 3.24 -5.65 -7.65
CA ASP A 86 4.38 -5.40 -8.54
C ASP A 86 5.12 -4.10 -8.20
N VAL A 87 4.39 -3.00 -7.97
CA VAL A 87 4.98 -1.71 -7.57
C VAL A 87 5.62 -1.81 -6.19
N ALA A 88 5.03 -2.54 -5.25
CA ALA A 88 5.58 -2.70 -3.91
C ALA A 88 6.95 -3.40 -3.90
N THR A 89 7.22 -4.31 -4.84
CA THR A 89 8.53 -5.01 -4.92
C THR A 89 9.74 -4.11 -5.12
N ARG A 90 9.52 -2.88 -5.65
CA ARG A 90 10.57 -1.91 -5.99
C ARG A 90 10.43 -0.57 -5.25
N ALA A 91 9.40 -0.44 -4.42
CA ALA A 91 9.19 0.74 -3.61
C ALA A 91 10.17 0.76 -2.40
N PRO A 92 10.64 1.95 -1.97
CA PRO A 92 11.46 2.05 -0.79
C PRO A 92 10.64 1.71 0.47
N GLU A 93 11.29 1.21 1.53
CA GLU A 93 10.64 0.79 2.78
C GLU A 93 9.72 1.88 3.37
N ASP A 94 10.16 3.13 3.34
CA ASP A 94 9.40 4.26 3.87
C ASP A 94 8.13 4.60 3.06
N ALA A 95 7.90 3.95 1.91
CA ALA A 95 6.64 4.01 1.15
C ALA A 95 5.62 2.93 1.60
N LEU A 96 5.98 2.16 2.64
CA LEU A 96 5.17 1.08 3.24
C LEU A 96 4.79 -0.04 2.25
N PRO A 97 5.75 -0.56 1.45
CA PRO A 97 5.47 -1.58 0.43
C PRO A 97 4.86 -2.86 1.00
N HIS A 98 5.34 -3.29 2.17
CA HIS A 98 4.86 -4.47 2.87
C HIS A 98 3.40 -4.32 3.33
N PHE A 99 3.03 -3.14 3.82
CA PHE A 99 1.64 -2.86 4.17
C PHE A 99 0.73 -2.98 2.95
N TRP A 100 1.07 -2.29 1.86
CA TRP A 100 0.25 -2.30 0.64
C TRP A 100 0.19 -3.67 -0.03
N SER A 101 1.27 -4.45 -0.01
CA SER A 101 1.28 -5.85 -0.48
C SER A 101 0.39 -6.74 0.39
N GLY A 102 0.45 -6.57 1.72
CA GLY A 102 -0.41 -7.29 2.67
C GLY A 102 -1.89 -7.05 2.38
N VAL A 103 -2.28 -5.79 2.19
CA VAL A 103 -3.65 -5.40 1.82
C VAL A 103 -4.06 -6.03 0.48
N ALA A 104 -3.20 -5.93 -0.55
CA ALA A 104 -3.48 -6.51 -1.86
C ALA A 104 -3.66 -8.04 -1.81
N PHE A 105 -2.78 -8.75 -1.12
CA PHE A 105 -2.92 -10.20 -0.93
C PHE A 105 -4.17 -10.57 -0.13
N PHE A 106 -4.53 -9.77 0.89
CA PHE A 106 -5.75 -9.98 1.66
C PHE A 106 -7.00 -9.88 0.78
N GLU A 107 -7.10 -8.84 -0.05
CA GLU A 107 -8.23 -8.67 -0.97
C GLU A 107 -8.30 -9.78 -2.03
N LYS A 108 -7.15 -10.22 -2.56
CA LYS A 108 -7.10 -11.41 -3.43
C LYS A 108 -7.59 -12.67 -2.73
N GLY A 109 -7.22 -12.88 -1.45
CA GLY A 109 -7.73 -13.98 -0.64
C GLY A 109 -9.25 -13.88 -0.41
N ARG A 110 -9.78 -12.69 -0.18
CA ARG A 110 -11.23 -12.46 -0.03
C ARG A 110 -12.02 -12.75 -1.30
N ALA A 111 -11.45 -12.49 -2.48
CA ALA A 111 -12.11 -12.75 -3.76
C ALA A 111 -11.98 -14.21 -4.24
N GLU A 112 -10.94 -14.93 -3.80
CA GLU A 112 -10.66 -16.30 -4.26
C GLU A 112 -11.71 -17.30 -3.79
N GLU A 113 -12.22 -18.12 -4.70
CA GLU A 113 -13.27 -19.12 -4.43
C GLU A 113 -12.71 -20.48 -4.00
N LYS A 114 -11.49 -20.82 -4.45
CA LYS A 114 -10.87 -22.10 -4.16
C LYS A 114 -10.19 -22.09 -2.79
N PRO A 115 -10.45 -23.08 -1.92
CA PRO A 115 -9.87 -23.18 -0.58
C PRO A 115 -8.35 -23.03 -0.51
N ASP A 116 -7.59 -23.83 -1.27
CA ASP A 116 -6.13 -23.87 -1.14
C ASP A 116 -5.47 -22.57 -1.66
N PRO A 117 -5.83 -22.05 -2.85
CA PRO A 117 -5.33 -20.75 -3.30
C PRO A 117 -5.72 -19.61 -2.35
N ARG A 118 -6.93 -19.63 -1.77
CA ARG A 118 -7.37 -18.63 -0.78
C ARG A 118 -6.46 -18.60 0.43
N LEU A 119 -6.21 -19.77 1.03
CA LEU A 119 -5.30 -19.87 2.16
C LEU A 119 -3.88 -19.44 1.77
N GLY A 120 -3.44 -19.75 0.55
CA GLY A 120 -2.18 -19.26 -0.02
C GLY A 120 -2.09 -17.73 -0.04
N TRP A 121 -3.14 -17.05 -0.48
CA TRP A 121 -3.19 -15.57 -0.46
C TRP A 121 -3.14 -15.01 0.97
N PHE A 122 -3.90 -15.56 1.91
CA PHE A 122 -3.87 -15.09 3.28
C PHE A 122 -2.54 -15.35 4.00
N ASN A 123 -1.85 -16.46 3.73
CA ASN A 123 -0.49 -16.68 4.25
C ASN A 123 0.50 -15.62 3.71
N ARG A 124 0.37 -15.20 2.45
CA ARG A 124 1.20 -14.12 1.88
C ARG A 124 0.86 -12.78 2.54
N ALA A 125 -0.43 -12.50 2.74
CA ALA A 125 -0.86 -11.30 3.46
C ALA A 125 -0.30 -11.26 4.89
N GLU A 126 -0.34 -12.39 5.61
CA GLU A 126 0.20 -12.52 6.97
C GLU A 126 1.69 -12.18 7.02
N GLU A 127 2.47 -12.73 6.09
CA GLU A 127 3.91 -12.51 6.00
C GLU A 127 4.26 -11.06 5.67
N GLU A 128 3.54 -10.43 4.74
CA GLU A 128 3.76 -9.02 4.39
C GLU A 128 3.35 -8.09 5.54
N PHE A 129 2.23 -8.34 6.20
CA PHE A 129 1.83 -7.57 7.38
C PHE A 129 2.81 -7.74 8.55
N ARG A 130 3.37 -8.94 8.75
CA ARG A 130 4.44 -9.15 9.74
C ARG A 130 5.63 -8.22 9.47
N ARG A 131 6.10 -8.14 8.23
CA ARG A 131 7.18 -7.23 7.83
C ARG A 131 6.80 -5.77 7.99
N ALA A 132 5.55 -5.41 7.69
CA ALA A 132 5.06 -4.05 7.91
C ALA A 132 5.05 -3.66 9.40
N VAL A 133 4.65 -4.57 10.31
CA VAL A 133 4.74 -4.37 11.76
C VAL A 133 6.20 -4.22 12.21
N GLU A 134 7.12 -5.01 11.65
CA GLU A 134 8.56 -4.92 11.96
C GLU A 134 9.15 -3.58 11.54
N ALA A 135 8.75 -3.06 10.36
CA ALA A 135 9.19 -1.75 9.87
C ALA A 135 8.56 -0.58 10.64
N THR A 136 7.30 -0.72 11.08
CA THR A 136 6.55 0.36 11.74
C THR A 136 5.86 -0.12 13.03
N PRO A 137 6.62 -0.48 14.07
CA PRO A 137 6.09 -1.13 15.28
C PRO A 137 5.21 -0.22 16.15
N ALA A 138 5.09 1.06 15.84
CA ALA A 138 4.18 1.98 16.53
C ALA A 138 2.82 2.12 15.83
N ASP A 139 2.69 1.66 14.59
CA ASP A 139 1.44 1.79 13.85
C ASP A 139 0.39 0.78 14.34
N TRP A 140 -0.76 1.29 14.76
CA TRP A 140 -1.85 0.48 15.29
C TRP A 140 -2.66 -0.17 14.17
N ASP A 141 -2.80 0.48 13.02
CA ASP A 141 -3.60 -0.03 11.92
C ASP A 141 -2.91 -1.25 11.31
N THR A 142 -1.61 -1.16 11.02
CA THR A 142 -0.82 -2.32 10.56
C THR A 142 -0.85 -3.50 11.53
N LYS A 143 -0.81 -3.26 12.85
CA LYS A 143 -0.94 -4.32 13.86
C LYS A 143 -2.32 -4.96 13.88
N PHE A 144 -3.36 -4.15 13.73
CA PHE A 144 -4.73 -4.64 13.66
C PHE A 144 -4.91 -5.57 12.45
N ASP A 145 -4.43 -5.14 11.28
CA ASP A 145 -4.51 -5.93 10.05
C ASP A 145 -3.70 -7.23 10.14
N PHE A 146 -2.50 -7.17 10.74
CA PHE A 146 -1.71 -8.37 11.02
C PHE A 146 -2.46 -9.37 11.91
N GLU A 147 -2.98 -8.92 13.05
CA GLU A 147 -3.73 -9.79 13.98
C GLU A 147 -5.00 -10.36 13.32
N LEU A 148 -5.70 -9.54 12.53
CA LEU A 148 -6.88 -9.94 11.78
C LEU A 148 -6.55 -11.11 10.84
N VAL A 149 -5.50 -10.96 10.04
CA VAL A 149 -5.08 -11.99 9.07
C VAL A 149 -4.56 -13.23 9.77
N THR A 150 -3.72 -13.10 10.80
CA THR A 150 -3.21 -14.24 11.56
C THR A 150 -4.33 -15.09 12.16
N ARG A 151 -5.35 -14.46 12.76
CA ARG A 151 -6.52 -15.20 13.27
C ARG A 151 -7.32 -15.86 12.15
N LEU A 152 -7.51 -15.16 11.03
CA LEU A 152 -8.25 -15.70 9.90
C LEU A 152 -7.54 -16.92 9.31
N VAL A 153 -6.23 -16.87 9.13
CA VAL A 153 -5.39 -17.99 8.67
C VAL A 153 -5.52 -19.17 9.63
N ALA A 154 -5.42 -18.93 10.94
CA ALA A 154 -5.55 -19.98 11.95
C ALA A 154 -6.91 -20.68 11.91
N GLU A 155 -8.01 -19.94 11.73
CA GLU A 155 -9.35 -20.52 11.61
C GLU A 155 -9.57 -21.21 10.26
N LEU A 156 -9.08 -20.64 9.16
CA LEU A 156 -9.17 -21.27 7.84
C LEU A 156 -8.40 -22.58 7.76
N ARG A 157 -7.27 -22.73 8.47
CA ARG A 157 -6.57 -24.02 8.56
C ARG A 157 -7.43 -25.11 9.21
N LYS A 158 -8.34 -24.74 10.12
CA LYS A 158 -9.30 -25.67 10.74
C LYS A 158 -10.51 -25.91 9.85
N GLN A 159 -10.96 -24.89 9.12
CA GLN A 159 -12.15 -24.89 8.28
C GLN A 159 -11.83 -24.38 6.85
N PRO A 160 -11.04 -25.12 6.05
CA PRO A 160 -10.56 -24.62 4.76
C PRO A 160 -11.69 -24.41 3.73
N GLN A 161 -12.79 -25.13 3.90
CA GLN A 161 -13.94 -25.07 3.00
C GLN A 161 -14.90 -23.89 3.29
N THR A 162 -14.61 -23.05 4.30
CA THR A 162 -15.46 -21.89 4.60
C THR A 162 -15.52 -20.94 3.40
N PRO A 163 -16.71 -20.62 2.86
CA PRO A 163 -16.83 -19.77 1.68
C PRO A 163 -16.44 -18.30 1.98
N PRO A 164 -16.04 -17.51 0.97
CA PRO A 164 -15.57 -16.14 1.14
C PRO A 164 -16.52 -15.24 1.95
N LYS A 165 -17.82 -15.37 1.70
CA LYS A 165 -18.87 -14.57 2.38
C LYS A 165 -18.99 -14.86 3.87
N GLN A 166 -18.39 -15.94 4.36
CA GLN A 166 -18.44 -16.38 5.76
C GLN A 166 -17.11 -16.21 6.49
N LEU A 167 -16.05 -15.71 5.84
CA LEU A 167 -14.73 -15.55 6.45
C LEU A 167 -14.78 -14.78 7.76
N MET A 168 -15.47 -13.64 7.78
CA MET A 168 -15.59 -12.81 8.99
C MET A 168 -16.43 -13.47 10.10
N GLN A 169 -17.21 -14.50 9.79
CA GLN A 169 -17.96 -15.25 10.80
C GLN A 169 -17.05 -16.17 11.61
N LEU A 170 -15.94 -16.63 11.03
CA LEU A 170 -14.92 -17.42 11.75
C LEU A 170 -14.31 -16.65 12.91
N LEU A 171 -14.21 -15.33 12.76
CA LEU A 171 -13.60 -14.43 13.74
C LEU A 171 -14.58 -13.97 14.83
N ARG A 172 -15.86 -14.32 14.71
CA ARG A 172 -16.86 -13.95 15.73
C ARG A 172 -16.57 -14.72 17.02
N PRO A 173 -16.56 -14.04 18.19
CA PRO A 173 -16.42 -14.72 19.46
C PRO A 173 -17.50 -15.79 19.60
N GLN A 174 -17.10 -17.05 19.78
CA GLN A 174 -18.05 -18.10 20.10
C GLN A 174 -18.58 -17.87 21.52
N PRO A 175 -19.90 -17.92 21.73
CA PRO A 175 -20.46 -17.78 23.07
C PRO A 175 -19.90 -18.90 23.96
N LYS A 176 -19.31 -18.52 25.10
CA LYS A 176 -18.85 -19.49 26.09
C LYS A 176 -20.03 -20.39 26.50
N PRO A 177 -19.84 -21.71 26.65
CA PRO A 177 -20.89 -22.59 27.16
C PRO A 177 -21.45 -22.02 28.48
N GLY A 178 -22.75 -21.71 28.50
CA GLY A 178 -23.42 -21.12 29.67
C GLY A 178 -23.51 -19.58 29.72
N ALA A 179 -23.01 -18.86 28.71
CA ALA A 179 -23.16 -17.41 28.67
C ALA A 179 -24.62 -17.00 28.39
N LYS A 180 -25.25 -16.29 29.33
CA LYS A 180 -26.58 -15.70 29.12
C LYS A 180 -26.48 -14.61 28.03
N PRO A 181 -27.42 -14.55 27.06
CA PRO A 181 -27.41 -13.51 26.04
C PRO A 181 -27.52 -12.14 26.70
N VAL A 182 -26.57 -11.25 26.39
CA VAL A 182 -26.58 -9.88 26.88
C VAL A 182 -27.76 -9.16 26.22
N LYS A 183 -28.73 -8.74 27.04
CA LYS A 183 -29.88 -7.96 26.60
C LYS A 183 -29.35 -6.65 26.00
N ARG A 184 -29.56 -6.42 24.70
CA ARG A 184 -29.25 -5.12 24.08
C ARG A 184 -30.14 -4.08 24.75
N VAL A 185 -29.52 -3.12 25.43
CA VAL A 185 -30.19 -1.91 25.91
C VAL A 185 -30.24 -0.98 24.70
N GLY A 186 -31.45 -0.74 24.19
CA GLY A 186 -31.71 0.26 23.17
C GLY A 186 -31.84 1.65 23.79
#